data_AF-A0A497SFA3-F1
#
_entry.id   AF-A0A497SFA3-F1
#
_cell.length_a   1.000
_cell.length_b   1.000
_cell.length_c   1.000
_cell.angle_alpha   90.00
_cell.angle_beta   90.00
_cell.angle_gamma   90.00
#
_symmetry.space_group_name_H-M   'P 1'
#
loop_
_entity.id
_entity.type
_entity.pdbx_description
1 polymer ?
#
loop_
_entity_poly.entity_id
_entity_poly.type
_entity_poly.pdbx_seq_one_letter_code
_entity_poly.pdbx_strand_id
1 'polypeptide(L)'
;MPPEMNKLMKKGAKKLFSLTRTKIRLAKENNTINTKPQPLPLIKLLVNIEINNVDKCYEYMNKLKNNTDFDNPKSVAFSILQLMDIIEGVKYKYEPIEFSSNIDNDKFRILEEMAKKNHGEMDILIMTKGDIDINRNRLCIYIGLNPPENVIFLSAVPTSLAVLLNYIFNSDYFSDNLKLKRVNSILGQKTLINNAIHLSLGIFGAKLKDEGNILPVN
;
A
#
# COMPACT_ATOMS: atom_id res chain seq x y z
N MET A 1 -11.46 15.89 4.54
CA MET A 1 -10.82 15.69 3.21
C MET A 1 -11.60 16.52 2.18
N PRO A 2 -10.93 17.33 1.36
CA PRO A 2 -11.57 18.13 0.31
C PRO A 2 -12.40 17.28 -0.68
N PRO A 3 -13.48 17.81 -1.27
CA PRO A 3 -14.32 17.07 -2.23
C PRO A 3 -13.56 16.50 -3.43
N GLU A 4 -12.55 17.21 -3.91
CA GLU A 4 -11.72 16.79 -5.05
C GLU A 4 -10.87 15.56 -4.73
N MET A 5 -10.27 15.51 -3.54
CA MET A 5 -9.51 14.35 -3.07
C MET A 5 -10.42 13.13 -2.93
N ASN A 6 -11.64 13.31 -2.40
CA ASN A 6 -12.62 12.22 -2.33
C ASN A 6 -12.99 11.68 -3.73
N LYS A 7 -13.18 12.58 -4.71
CA LYS A 7 -13.44 12.21 -6.11
C LYS A 7 -12.28 11.41 -6.73
N LEU A 8 -11.03 11.81 -6.48
CA LEU A 8 -9.84 11.07 -6.94
C LEU A 8 -9.76 9.68 -6.32
N MET A 9 -9.97 9.60 -5.01
CA MET A 9 -9.94 8.35 -4.26
C MET A 9 -11.02 7.35 -4.75
N LYS A 10 -12.26 7.82 -4.97
CA LYS A 10 -13.35 7.04 -5.59
C LYS A 10 -12.96 6.50 -6.97
N LYS A 11 -12.40 7.35 -7.84
CA LYS A 11 -11.98 6.96 -9.20
C LYS A 11 -10.85 5.93 -9.16
N GLY A 12 -9.86 6.13 -8.30
CA GLY A 12 -8.75 5.19 -8.13
C GLY A 12 -9.18 3.85 -7.54
N ALA A 13 -10.08 3.84 -6.56
CA ALA A 13 -10.67 2.60 -6.04
C ALA A 13 -11.37 1.79 -7.13
N LYS A 14 -12.17 2.43 -8.00
CA LYS A 14 -12.81 1.75 -9.15
C LYS A 14 -11.78 1.16 -10.12
N LYS A 15 -10.67 1.86 -10.38
CA LYS A 15 -9.56 1.32 -11.18
C LYS A 15 -8.86 0.15 -10.49
N LEU A 16 -8.71 0.21 -9.16
CA LEU A 16 -8.10 -0.86 -8.39
C LEU A 16 -8.97 -2.12 -8.35
N PHE A 17 -10.30 -2.01 -8.27
CA PHE A 17 -11.21 -3.15 -8.47
C PHE A 17 -11.02 -3.81 -9.84
N SER A 18 -10.92 -3.00 -10.89
CA SER A 18 -10.67 -3.50 -12.25
C SER A 18 -9.32 -4.21 -12.35
N LEU A 19 -8.27 -3.63 -11.75
CA LEU A 19 -6.94 -4.23 -11.71
C LEU A 19 -6.95 -5.55 -10.93
N THR A 20 -7.58 -5.58 -9.76
CA THR A 20 -7.71 -6.77 -8.91
C THR A 20 -8.38 -7.91 -9.67
N ARG A 21 -9.48 -7.63 -10.38
CA ARG A 21 -10.14 -8.62 -11.25
C ARG A 21 -9.19 -9.18 -12.30
N THR A 22 -8.42 -8.32 -12.94
CA THR A 22 -7.42 -8.74 -13.94
C THR A 22 -6.33 -9.61 -13.31
N LYS A 23 -5.81 -9.25 -12.13
CA LYS A 23 -4.77 -10.01 -11.43
C LYS A 23 -5.28 -11.39 -10.99
N ILE A 24 -6.50 -11.48 -10.47
CA ILE A 24 -7.14 -12.77 -10.17
C ILE A 24 -7.30 -13.63 -11.42
N ARG A 25 -7.75 -13.06 -12.54
CA ARG A 25 -7.87 -13.79 -13.81
C ARG A 25 -6.51 -14.33 -14.27
N LEU A 26 -5.47 -13.50 -14.27
CA LEU A 26 -4.11 -13.93 -14.63
C LEU A 26 -3.59 -15.02 -13.68
N ALA A 27 -3.91 -14.94 -12.39
CA ALA A 27 -3.56 -15.97 -11.42
C ALA A 27 -4.20 -17.32 -11.79
N LYS A 28 -5.47 -17.34 -12.18
CA LYS A 28 -6.18 -18.54 -12.66
C LYS A 28 -5.57 -19.08 -13.95
N GLU A 29 -5.30 -18.20 -14.92
CA GLU A 29 -4.65 -18.57 -16.20
C GLU A 29 -3.26 -19.18 -16.00
N ASN A 30 -2.57 -18.84 -14.90
CA ASN A 30 -1.27 -19.37 -14.51
C ASN A 30 -1.34 -20.45 -13.41
N ASN A 31 -2.49 -21.11 -13.23
CA ASN A 31 -2.68 -22.21 -12.27
C ASN A 31 -2.23 -21.84 -10.83
N THR A 32 -2.49 -20.61 -10.42
CA THR A 32 -2.33 -20.16 -9.03
C THR A 32 -3.61 -20.54 -8.28
N ILE A 33 -3.48 -21.43 -7.30
CA ILE A 33 -4.61 -21.93 -6.51
C ILE A 33 -4.68 -21.17 -5.19
N ASN A 34 -3.59 -21.19 -4.43
CA ASN A 34 -3.51 -20.58 -3.10
C ASN A 34 -3.03 -19.13 -3.18
N THR A 35 -3.37 -18.34 -2.17
CA THR A 35 -2.74 -17.04 -1.97
C THR A 35 -1.37 -17.21 -1.33
N LYS A 36 -0.50 -16.21 -1.47
CA LYS A 36 0.77 -16.12 -0.73
C LYS A 36 0.92 -14.71 -0.14
N PRO A 37 0.82 -14.52 1.19
CA PRO A 37 0.67 -15.53 2.24
C PRO A 37 -0.71 -16.20 2.27
N GLN A 38 -0.83 -17.23 3.11
CA GLN A 38 -2.06 -17.96 3.35
C GLN A 38 -2.35 -17.97 4.87
N PRO A 39 -3.33 -17.22 5.39
CA PRO A 39 -4.23 -16.30 4.67
C PRO A 39 -3.60 -14.96 4.30
N LEU A 40 -4.32 -14.15 3.50
CA LEU A 40 -3.99 -12.75 3.22
C LEU A 40 -3.93 -11.92 4.53
N PRO A 41 -2.76 -11.40 4.91
CA PRO A 41 -2.51 -10.94 6.27
C PRO A 41 -3.18 -9.60 6.57
N LEU A 42 -3.18 -8.66 5.64
CA LEU A 42 -3.75 -7.33 5.88
C LEU A 42 -5.28 -7.40 5.93
N ILE A 43 -5.93 -8.24 5.13
CA ILE A 43 -7.37 -8.50 5.23
C ILE A 43 -7.71 -9.16 6.57
N LYS A 44 -6.94 -10.17 6.99
CA LYS A 44 -7.12 -10.80 8.31
C LYS A 44 -6.99 -9.77 9.43
N LEU A 45 -6.01 -8.87 9.35
CA LEU A 45 -5.82 -7.81 10.32
C LEU A 45 -6.97 -6.79 10.34
N LEU A 46 -7.44 -6.34 9.17
CA LEU A 46 -8.42 -5.25 9.07
C LEU A 46 -9.85 -5.68 9.38
N VAL A 47 -10.24 -6.91 9.03
CA VAL A 47 -11.64 -7.38 9.10
C VAL A 47 -11.80 -8.80 9.65
N ASN A 48 -10.72 -9.44 10.11
CA ASN A 48 -10.73 -10.80 10.67
C ASN A 48 -11.33 -11.87 9.74
N ILE A 49 -11.07 -11.75 8.43
CA ILE A 49 -11.50 -12.72 7.41
C ILE A 49 -10.27 -13.46 6.87
N GLU A 50 -10.37 -14.79 6.79
CA GLU A 50 -9.32 -15.63 6.23
C GLU A 50 -9.57 -15.94 4.74
N ILE A 51 -8.76 -15.33 3.88
CA ILE A 51 -8.75 -15.59 2.44
C ILE A 51 -7.47 -16.35 2.12
N ASN A 52 -7.62 -17.59 1.65
CA ASN A 52 -6.52 -18.53 1.50
C ASN A 52 -6.31 -19.04 0.07
N ASN A 53 -7.20 -18.69 -0.86
CA ASN A 53 -7.13 -19.13 -2.25
C ASN A 53 -7.69 -18.09 -3.23
N VAL A 54 -7.39 -18.26 -4.51
CA VAL A 54 -7.72 -17.33 -5.59
C VAL A 54 -9.23 -17.23 -5.83
N ASP A 55 -10.00 -18.30 -5.61
CA ASP A 55 -11.46 -18.26 -5.76
C ASP A 55 -12.12 -17.42 -4.66
N LYS A 56 -11.70 -17.57 -3.41
CA LYS A 56 -12.13 -16.72 -2.31
C LYS A 56 -11.73 -15.27 -2.52
N CYS A 57 -10.58 -14.98 -3.13
CA CYS A 57 -10.22 -13.62 -3.54
C CYS A 57 -11.26 -13.02 -4.50
N TYR A 58 -11.74 -13.81 -5.47
CA TYR A 58 -12.75 -13.36 -6.44
C TYR A 58 -14.10 -13.09 -5.78
N GLU A 59 -14.59 -14.04 -4.97
CA GLU A 59 -15.83 -13.89 -4.19
C GLU A 59 -15.76 -12.67 -3.27
N TYR A 60 -14.65 -12.54 -2.53
CA TYR A 60 -14.45 -11.45 -1.59
C TYR A 60 -14.36 -10.10 -2.29
N MET A 61 -13.64 -9.99 -3.41
CA MET A 61 -13.58 -8.76 -4.19
C MET A 61 -14.98 -8.30 -4.64
N ASN A 62 -15.85 -9.23 -5.06
CA ASN A 62 -17.21 -8.89 -5.45
C ASN A 62 -18.07 -8.46 -4.26
N LYS A 63 -17.94 -9.14 -3.10
CA LYS A 63 -18.59 -8.72 -1.85
C LYS A 63 -18.13 -7.32 -1.43
N LEU A 64 -16.82 -7.07 -1.47
CA LEU A 64 -16.22 -5.78 -1.13
C LEU A 64 -16.78 -4.68 -2.04
N LYS A 65 -16.86 -4.92 -3.35
CA LYS A 65 -17.42 -3.95 -4.33
C LYS A 65 -18.85 -3.53 -3.99
N ASN A 66 -19.68 -4.45 -3.52
CA ASN A 66 -21.08 -4.18 -3.18
C ASN A 66 -21.21 -3.49 -1.81
N ASN A 67 -20.26 -3.71 -0.91
CA ASN A 67 -20.29 -3.20 0.45
C ASN A 67 -19.51 -1.89 0.64
N THR A 68 -18.65 -1.51 -0.31
CA THR A 68 -17.94 -0.22 -0.26
C THR A 68 -18.95 0.92 -0.40
N ASP A 69 -19.24 1.60 0.72
CA ASP A 69 -19.81 2.94 0.69
C ASP A 69 -18.77 3.89 0.07
N PHE A 70 -19.00 4.29 -1.17
CA PHE A 70 -18.09 5.17 -1.89
C PHE A 70 -18.13 6.59 -1.35
N ASP A 71 -19.23 7.03 -0.73
CA ASP A 71 -19.37 8.40 -0.22
C ASP A 71 -18.62 8.61 1.09
N ASN A 72 -18.29 7.53 1.81
CA ASN A 72 -17.44 7.53 2.99
C ASN A 72 -15.96 7.26 2.66
N PRO A 73 -15.04 8.25 2.82
CA PRO A 73 -13.62 8.07 2.51
C PRO A 73 -12.95 6.96 3.30
N LYS A 74 -13.39 6.69 4.54
CA LYS A 74 -12.84 5.60 5.36
C LYS A 74 -13.19 4.23 4.77
N SER A 75 -14.44 4.06 4.38
CA SER A 75 -14.90 2.84 3.68
C SER A 75 -14.10 2.60 2.39
N VAL A 76 -13.86 3.65 1.60
CA VAL A 76 -13.04 3.57 0.39
C VAL A 76 -11.58 3.23 0.71
N ALA A 77 -10.99 3.82 1.76
CA ALA A 77 -9.60 3.57 2.17
C ALA A 77 -9.38 2.11 2.57
N PHE A 78 -10.29 1.60 3.41
CA PHE A 78 -10.30 0.20 3.83
C PHE A 78 -10.41 -0.72 2.62
N SER A 79 -11.28 -0.40 1.67
CA SER A 79 -11.44 -1.21 0.46
C SER A 79 -10.18 -1.21 -0.40
N ILE A 80 -9.49 -0.07 -0.53
CA ILE A 80 -8.23 0.05 -1.27
C ILE A 80 -7.15 -0.85 -0.66
N LEU A 81 -6.94 -0.81 0.66
CA LEU A 81 -5.93 -1.63 1.31
C LEU A 81 -6.18 -3.13 1.13
N GLN A 82 -7.44 -3.55 1.24
CA GLN A 82 -7.82 -4.95 1.04
C GLN A 82 -7.64 -5.40 -0.42
N LEU A 83 -7.95 -4.54 -1.40
CA LEU A 83 -7.68 -4.84 -2.81
C LEU A 83 -6.18 -4.98 -3.11
N MET A 84 -5.34 -4.15 -2.49
CA MET A 84 -3.88 -4.27 -2.61
C MET A 84 -3.38 -5.61 -2.07
N ASP A 85 -3.91 -6.06 -0.92
CA ASP A 85 -3.56 -7.35 -0.32
C ASP A 85 -3.97 -8.54 -1.20
N ILE A 86 -5.15 -8.48 -1.82
CA ILE A 86 -5.55 -9.48 -2.84
C ILE A 86 -4.57 -9.48 -4.01
N ILE A 87 -4.26 -8.31 -4.57
CA ILE A 87 -3.35 -8.20 -5.72
C ILE A 87 -1.99 -8.82 -5.38
N GLU A 88 -1.42 -8.48 -4.22
CA GLU A 88 -0.15 -9.04 -3.78
C GLU A 88 -0.23 -10.55 -3.63
N GLY A 89 -1.28 -11.03 -2.97
CA GLY A 89 -1.41 -12.43 -2.64
C GLY A 89 -1.62 -13.37 -3.81
N VAL A 90 -2.05 -12.86 -4.97
CA VAL A 90 -2.31 -13.69 -6.16
C VAL A 90 -1.26 -13.57 -7.25
N LYS A 91 -0.40 -12.54 -7.22
CA LYS A 91 0.45 -12.19 -8.37
C LYS A 91 1.76 -12.97 -8.50
N TYR A 92 2.14 -13.69 -7.45
CA TYR A 92 3.49 -14.23 -7.24
C TYR A 92 3.97 -15.29 -8.24
N LYS A 93 3.09 -15.92 -9.04
CA LYS A 93 3.50 -16.92 -10.05
C LYS A 93 3.73 -16.37 -11.45
N TYR A 94 3.18 -15.19 -11.76
CA TYR A 94 3.14 -14.67 -13.14
C TYR A 94 3.68 -13.26 -13.28
N GLU A 95 3.88 -12.53 -12.18
CA GLU A 95 4.56 -11.24 -12.21
C GLU A 95 6.07 -11.41 -12.01
N PRO A 96 6.89 -10.53 -12.61
CA PRO A 96 8.31 -10.42 -12.28
C PRO A 96 8.56 -10.16 -10.79
N ILE A 97 9.70 -10.60 -10.29
CA ILE A 97 10.03 -10.52 -8.85
C ILE A 97 10.16 -9.07 -8.37
N GLU A 98 10.62 -8.16 -9.21
CA GLU A 98 10.72 -6.73 -8.93
C GLU A 98 9.36 -6.09 -8.64
N PHE A 99 8.26 -6.72 -9.06
CA PHE A 99 6.91 -6.26 -8.76
C PHE A 99 6.42 -6.79 -7.42
N SER A 100 7.06 -7.78 -6.81
CA SER A 100 6.71 -8.32 -5.49
C SER A 100 7.38 -7.53 -4.36
N SER A 101 6.80 -7.56 -3.16
CA SER A 101 7.44 -6.94 -1.98
C SER A 101 8.78 -7.61 -1.64
N ASN A 102 9.83 -6.81 -1.50
CA ASN A 102 11.17 -7.24 -1.09
C ASN A 102 11.42 -7.18 0.43
N ILE A 103 10.40 -6.82 1.21
CA ILE A 103 10.45 -6.76 2.67
C ILE A 103 9.65 -7.92 3.28
N ASP A 104 10.32 -8.68 4.13
CA ASP A 104 9.74 -9.68 5.03
C ASP A 104 9.74 -9.17 6.49
N ASN A 105 9.23 -10.00 7.40
CA ASN A 105 9.13 -9.65 8.82
C ASN A 105 10.50 -9.38 9.47
N ASP A 106 11.53 -10.16 9.14
CA ASP A 106 12.85 -10.01 9.77
C ASP A 106 13.53 -8.72 9.31
N LYS A 107 13.48 -8.43 8.00
CA LYS A 107 13.92 -7.14 7.45
C LYS A 107 13.15 -5.99 8.09
N PHE A 108 11.83 -6.11 8.21
CA PHE A 108 11.03 -5.05 8.83
C PHE A 108 11.43 -4.81 10.29
N ARG A 109 11.66 -5.86 11.09
CA ARG A 109 12.13 -5.72 12.48
C ARG A 109 13.47 -4.99 12.57
N ILE A 110 14.41 -5.30 11.68
CA ILE A 110 15.71 -4.58 11.62
C ILE A 110 15.48 -3.09 11.34
N LEU A 111 14.64 -2.77 10.36
CA LEU A 111 14.30 -1.39 10.02
C LEU A 111 13.62 -0.67 11.20
N GLU A 112 12.67 -1.33 11.85
CA GLU A 112 11.98 -0.79 13.02
C GLU A 112 12.96 -0.45 14.16
N GLU A 113 13.89 -1.36 14.49
CA GLU A 113 14.90 -1.11 15.51
C GLU A 113 15.84 0.04 15.15
N MET A 114 16.21 0.18 13.87
CA MET A 114 16.98 1.33 13.39
C MET A 114 16.20 2.64 13.59
N ALA A 115 14.90 2.66 13.26
CA ALA A 115 14.08 3.85 13.46
C ALA A 115 13.90 4.19 14.95
N LYS A 116 13.71 3.20 15.82
CA LYS A 116 13.61 3.41 17.27
C LYS A 116 14.87 4.08 17.83
N LYS A 117 16.05 3.59 17.44
CA LYS A 117 17.35 4.13 17.89
C LYS A 117 17.58 5.58 17.48
N ASN A 118 17.16 5.93 16.27
CA ASN A 118 17.36 7.26 15.71
C ASN A 118 16.15 8.19 15.92
N HIS A 119 15.12 7.75 16.64
CA HIS A 119 13.80 8.38 16.70
C HIS A 119 13.24 8.77 15.32
N GLY A 120 13.57 7.97 14.31
CA GLY A 120 13.32 8.23 12.90
C GLY A 120 11.85 8.12 12.51
N GLU A 121 11.45 8.90 11.51
CA GLU A 121 10.21 8.72 10.76
C GLU A 121 10.46 7.80 9.55
N MET A 122 9.39 7.21 9.01
CA MET A 122 9.39 6.46 7.76
C MET A 122 8.79 7.32 6.64
N ASP A 123 9.54 7.48 5.56
CA ASP A 123 9.11 8.15 4.34
C ASP A 123 8.78 7.09 3.29
N ILE A 124 7.50 6.93 2.94
CA ILE A 124 7.05 6.06 1.86
C ILE A 124 7.03 6.88 0.56
N LEU A 125 7.98 6.61 -0.32
CA LEU A 125 8.21 7.30 -1.59
C LEU A 125 7.48 6.56 -2.71
N ILE A 126 6.34 7.08 -3.16
CA ILE A 126 5.47 6.45 -4.15
C ILE A 126 5.72 7.06 -5.53
N MET A 127 6.39 6.31 -6.40
CA MET A 127 6.64 6.64 -7.81
C MET A 127 7.31 8.02 -7.99
N THR A 128 8.22 8.35 -7.08
CA THR A 128 8.98 9.60 -7.06
C THR A 128 10.09 9.56 -8.11
N LYS A 129 10.37 10.73 -8.70
CA LYS A 129 11.27 10.89 -9.86
C LYS A 129 12.38 11.90 -9.67
N GLY A 130 12.23 12.83 -8.74
CA GLY A 130 13.21 13.88 -8.46
C GLY A 130 14.25 13.42 -7.44
N ASP A 131 15.24 14.29 -7.24
CA ASP A 131 16.17 14.18 -6.13
C ASP A 131 15.40 14.44 -4.83
N ILE A 132 14.99 13.36 -4.18
CA ILE A 132 14.41 13.45 -2.86
C ILE A 132 15.56 13.67 -1.89
N ASP A 133 15.44 14.69 -1.04
CA ASP A 133 16.34 14.87 0.10
C ASP A 133 16.16 13.69 1.07
N ILE A 134 16.96 12.64 0.85
CA ILE A 134 17.02 11.44 1.68
C ILE A 134 17.76 11.84 2.97
N ASN A 135 16.98 12.28 3.95
CA ASN A 135 17.49 12.54 5.29
C ASN A 135 17.96 11.21 5.91
N ARG A 136 19.25 11.12 6.25
CA ARG A 136 19.88 9.93 6.83
C ARG A 136 19.23 9.45 8.15
N ASN A 137 18.45 10.30 8.82
CA ASN A 137 17.73 9.95 10.05
C ASN A 137 16.33 9.36 9.80
N ARG A 138 15.90 9.22 8.54
CA ARG A 138 14.61 8.63 8.16
C ARG A 138 14.77 7.31 7.45
N LEU A 139 13.78 6.43 7.61
CA LEU A 139 13.66 5.23 6.79
C LEU A 139 12.95 5.57 5.48
N CYS A 140 13.70 5.67 4.39
CA CYS A 140 13.12 5.94 3.08
C CYS A 140 12.76 4.63 2.37
N ILE A 141 11.47 4.29 2.36
CA ILE A 141 10.94 3.13 1.62
C ILE A 141 10.53 3.57 0.22
N TYR A 142 11.19 3.02 -0.80
CA TYR A 142 10.94 3.40 -2.19
C TYR A 142 10.05 2.40 -2.94
N ILE A 143 9.08 2.94 -3.68
CA ILE A 143 8.27 2.23 -4.64
C ILE A 143 8.37 2.90 -6.01
N GLY A 144 8.84 2.18 -7.01
CA GLY A 144 8.94 2.67 -8.38
C GLY A 144 10.01 1.96 -9.18
N LEU A 145 10.17 2.38 -10.42
CA LEU A 145 11.24 1.89 -11.28
C LEU A 145 12.53 2.65 -10.96
N ASN A 146 13.67 1.95 -10.99
CA ASN A 146 15.01 2.53 -10.79
C ASN A 146 15.15 3.22 -9.42
N PRO A 147 15.21 2.44 -8.31
CA PRO A 147 15.35 3.02 -6.97
C PRO A 147 16.63 3.88 -6.87
N PRO A 148 16.54 5.09 -6.27
CA PRO A 148 17.73 5.89 -5.96
C PRO A 148 18.71 5.15 -5.04
N GLU A 149 19.94 5.61 -4.99
CA GLU A 149 20.89 5.13 -3.99
C GLU A 149 20.42 5.50 -2.56
N ASN A 150 20.77 4.67 -1.57
CA ASN A 150 20.47 4.89 -0.14
C ASN A 150 18.99 4.85 0.27
N VAL A 151 18.11 4.26 -0.56
CA VAL A 151 16.72 3.94 -0.17
C VAL A 151 16.55 2.44 0.07
N ILE A 152 15.50 2.09 0.81
CA ILE A 152 15.06 0.70 0.96
C ILE A 152 14.05 0.42 -0.15
N PHE A 153 14.45 -0.35 -1.15
CA PHE A 153 13.58 -0.74 -2.24
C PHE A 153 12.50 -1.73 -1.77
N LEU A 154 11.23 -1.35 -1.85
CA LEU A 154 10.11 -2.24 -1.56
C LEU A 154 9.71 -3.05 -2.80
N SER A 155 9.36 -2.38 -3.90
CA SER A 155 9.01 -2.99 -5.18
C SER A 155 8.83 -1.92 -6.26
N ALA A 156 8.65 -2.33 -7.52
CA ALA A 156 8.36 -1.40 -8.61
C ALA A 156 6.87 -1.00 -8.74
N VAL A 157 5.95 -1.56 -7.91
CA VAL A 157 4.52 -1.26 -7.99
C VAL A 157 3.90 -0.88 -6.62
N PRO A 158 3.02 0.13 -6.55
CA PRO A 158 2.41 0.57 -5.30
C PRO A 158 1.55 -0.44 -4.54
N THR A 159 1.05 -1.49 -5.19
CA THR A 159 0.20 -2.48 -4.50
C THR A 159 0.96 -3.29 -3.47
N SER A 160 2.28 -3.44 -3.61
CA SER A 160 3.13 -4.18 -2.67
C SER A 160 3.23 -3.51 -1.30
N LEU A 161 2.76 -2.26 -1.15
CA LEU A 161 2.56 -1.64 0.16
C LEU A 161 1.68 -2.48 1.08
N ALA A 162 0.80 -3.33 0.56
CA ALA A 162 -0.04 -4.18 1.40
C ALA A 162 0.78 -5.03 2.39
N VAL A 163 1.92 -5.57 1.95
CA VAL A 163 2.83 -6.36 2.79
C VAL A 163 3.42 -5.50 3.90
N LEU A 164 3.96 -4.33 3.52
CA LEU A 164 4.57 -3.41 4.48
C LEU A 164 3.55 -2.88 5.49
N LEU A 165 2.33 -2.54 5.04
CA LEU A 165 1.28 -2.03 5.90
C LEU A 165 0.84 -3.04 6.94
N ASN A 166 0.83 -4.34 6.61
CA ASN A 166 0.60 -5.38 7.61
C ASN A 166 1.63 -5.31 8.74
N TYR A 167 2.92 -5.14 8.43
CA TYR A 167 3.96 -5.02 9.46
C TYR A 167 3.87 -3.70 10.23
N ILE A 168 3.65 -2.59 9.51
CA ILE A 168 3.49 -1.26 10.14
C ILE A 168 2.31 -1.24 11.11
N PHE A 169 1.16 -1.83 10.75
CA PHE A 169 0.00 -1.82 11.62
C PHE A 169 0.16 -2.68 12.88
N ASN A 170 1.00 -3.72 12.83
CA ASN A 170 1.39 -4.54 13.98
C ASN A 170 2.58 -3.95 14.77
N SER A 171 3.12 -2.81 14.34
CA SER A 171 4.24 -2.13 15.02
C SER A 171 3.70 -1.11 16.03
N ASP A 172 4.00 -1.30 17.31
CA ASP A 172 3.74 -0.30 18.35
C ASP A 172 4.58 0.98 18.19
N TYR A 173 5.58 0.99 17.29
CA TYR A 173 6.38 2.18 17.01
C TYR A 173 5.79 3.02 15.86
N PHE A 174 5.26 2.38 14.82
CA PHE A 174 4.70 3.04 13.64
C PHE A 174 3.17 3.06 13.57
N SER A 175 2.48 2.41 14.51
CA SER A 175 1.03 2.35 14.57
C SER A 175 0.49 2.43 16.00
N ASP A 176 -0.77 2.83 16.12
CA ASP A 176 -1.61 2.73 17.31
C ASP A 176 -3.05 2.45 16.85
N ASN A 177 -3.57 1.25 17.10
CA ASN A 177 -4.93 0.86 16.70
C ASN A 177 -5.25 1.15 15.21
N LEU A 178 -4.37 0.69 14.31
CA LEU A 178 -4.40 0.95 12.84
C LEU A 178 -4.19 2.42 12.44
N LYS A 179 -3.92 3.32 13.38
CA LYS A 179 -3.54 4.69 13.08
C LYS A 179 -2.02 4.77 12.91
N LEU A 180 -1.59 5.07 11.70
CA LEU A 180 -0.19 5.32 11.35
C LEU A 180 0.35 6.52 12.14
N LYS A 181 1.54 6.35 12.71
CA LYS A 181 2.32 7.40 13.38
C LYS A 181 3.75 7.36 12.86
N ARG A 182 4.39 8.53 12.75
CA ARG A 182 5.76 8.67 12.23
C ARG A 182 5.92 8.12 10.79
N VAL A 183 4.84 8.09 10.03
CA VAL A 183 4.82 7.68 8.63
C VAL A 183 4.43 8.88 7.77
N ASN A 184 5.27 9.20 6.81
CA ASN A 184 4.99 10.14 5.74
C ASN A 184 4.72 9.35 4.45
N SER A 185 3.78 9.80 3.63
CA SER A 185 3.64 9.35 2.26
C SER A 185 3.99 10.51 1.33
N ILE A 186 4.91 10.27 0.40
CA ILE A 186 5.37 11.24 -0.57
C ILE A 186 5.01 10.71 -1.96
N LEU A 187 4.16 11.44 -2.68
CA LEU A 187 3.64 11.03 -3.99
C LEU A 187 4.36 11.76 -5.13
N GLY A 188 5.04 10.99 -5.99
CA GLY A 188 5.61 11.50 -7.24
C GLY A 188 4.63 11.46 -8.39
N GLN A 189 4.57 10.34 -9.10
CA GLN A 189 3.68 10.18 -10.25
C GLN A 189 2.20 10.08 -9.83
N LYS A 190 1.41 11.09 -10.18
CA LYS A 190 -0.01 11.23 -9.79
C LYS A 190 -0.98 10.47 -10.70
N THR A 191 -0.91 9.14 -10.74
CA THR A 191 -1.95 8.31 -11.40
C THR A 191 -3.18 8.15 -10.51
N LEU A 192 -4.32 7.69 -11.06
CA LEU A 192 -5.53 7.45 -10.26
C LEU A 192 -5.30 6.43 -9.13
N ILE A 193 -4.56 5.35 -9.41
CA ILE A 193 -4.25 4.32 -8.41
C ILE A 193 -3.30 4.89 -7.35
N ASN A 194 -2.23 5.58 -7.76
CA ASN A 194 -1.25 6.11 -6.82
C ASN A 194 -1.88 7.16 -5.89
N ASN A 195 -2.71 8.06 -6.44
CA ASN A 195 -3.49 9.00 -5.63
C ASN A 195 -4.39 8.29 -4.63
N ALA A 196 -5.11 7.25 -5.05
CA ALA A 196 -6.01 6.53 -4.16
C ALA A 196 -5.26 5.81 -3.02
N ILE A 197 -4.12 5.19 -3.31
CA ILE A 197 -3.26 4.57 -2.29
C ILE A 197 -2.72 5.64 -1.33
N HIS A 198 -2.11 6.70 -1.87
CA HIS A 198 -1.56 7.82 -1.10
C HIS A 198 -2.61 8.45 -0.17
N LEU A 199 -3.79 8.79 -0.69
CA LEU A 199 -4.88 9.37 0.10
C LEU A 199 -5.44 8.38 1.14
N SER A 200 -5.44 7.07 0.84
CA SER A 200 -5.83 6.04 1.81
C SER A 200 -4.89 6.04 3.01
N LEU A 201 -3.57 6.13 2.79
CA LEU A 201 -2.60 6.24 3.88
C LEU A 201 -2.89 7.46 4.78
N GLY A 202 -3.31 8.58 4.18
CA GLY A 202 -3.69 9.78 4.92
C GLY A 202 -4.92 9.57 5.81
N ILE A 203 -5.92 8.79 5.34
CA ILE A 203 -7.06 8.39 6.17
C ILE A 203 -6.62 7.56 7.39
N PHE A 204 -5.59 6.72 7.22
CA PHE A 204 -5.00 5.97 8.33
C PHE A 204 -3.99 6.78 9.15
N GLY A 205 -3.75 8.06 8.86
CA GLY A 205 -2.94 8.96 9.69
C GLY A 205 -1.54 9.29 9.17
N ALA A 206 -1.15 8.81 7.98
CA ALA A 206 0.11 9.23 7.36
C ALA A 206 0.08 10.73 7.01
N LYS A 207 1.21 11.42 7.19
CA LYS A 207 1.38 12.79 6.70
C LYS A 207 1.58 12.75 5.18
N LEU A 208 0.73 13.45 4.43
CA LEU A 208 0.75 13.45 2.97
C LEU A 208 1.59 14.59 2.42
N LYS A 209 2.45 14.29 1.44
CA LYS A 209 3.25 15.24 0.68
C LYS A 209 3.23 14.88 -0.80
N ASP A 210 3.24 15.88 -1.67
CA ASP A 210 3.48 15.71 -3.10
C ASP A 210 4.93 16.07 -3.44
N GLU A 211 5.54 15.32 -4.33
CA GLU A 211 6.83 15.67 -4.93
C GLU A 211 6.65 16.95 -5.79
N GLY A 212 7.44 17.99 -5.52
CA GLY A 212 7.49 19.21 -6.32
C GLY A 212 6.46 20.30 -6.02
N ASN A 213 5.59 20.16 -5.01
CA ASN A 213 4.71 21.24 -4.54
C ASN A 213 4.90 21.50 -3.03
N ILE A 214 5.61 22.59 -2.71
CA ILE A 214 5.25 23.43 -1.57
C ILE A 214 3.87 23.99 -1.96
N LEU A 215 2.81 23.65 -1.23
CA LEU A 215 1.51 24.30 -1.43
C LEU A 215 1.73 25.83 -1.37
N PRO A 216 1.17 26.64 -2.28
CA PRO A 216 1.37 28.09 -2.22
C PRO A 216 0.94 28.58 -0.85
N VAL A 217 1.88 29.21 -0.15
CA VAL A 217 1.60 30.00 1.03
C VAL A 217 1.10 31.35 0.51
N ASN A 218 -0.21 31.55 0.65
CA ASN A 218 -0.97 32.78 0.41
C ASN A 218 -1.09 33.26 -1.04
#